data_AF-A0A5S9M548-F1
#
_entry.id   AF-A0A5S9M548-F1
#
_cell.length_a   1.000
_cell.length_b   1.000
_cell.length_c   1.000
_cell.angle_alpha   90.00
_cell.angle_beta   90.00
_cell.angle_gamma   90.00
#
_symmetry.space_group_name_H-M   'P 1'
#
loop_
_entity.id
_entity.type
_entity.pdbx_description
1 polymer ?
#
loop_
_entity_poly.entity_id
_entity_poly.type
_entity_poly.pdbx_seq_one_letter_code
_entity_poly.pdbx_strand_id
1 'polypeptide(L)' 'MINEVNTMPGFTPFSMFPLLWKHTGVEYPELIEKLVSLAIERHQEKKQTIKTTF' A
#
# COMPACT_ATOMS: atom_id res chain seq x y z
N MET A 1 6.94 22.35 2.31
CA MET A 1 7.71 21.78 3.44
C MET A 1 7.10 20.42 3.76
N ILE A 2 7.91 19.36 3.87
CA ILE A 2 7.46 18.01 4.25
C ILE A 2 8.09 17.71 5.61
N ASN A 3 7.26 17.33 6.59
CA ASN A 3 7.74 17.07 7.95
C ASN A 3 8.34 15.66 8.07
N GLU A 4 7.56 14.64 7.71
CA GLU A 4 7.95 13.23 7.78
C GLU A 4 7.26 12.41 6.69
N VAL A 5 7.88 11.28 6.33
CA VAL A 5 7.31 10.28 5.42
C VAL A 5 7.27 8.94 6.15
N ASN A 6 6.07 8.45 6.43
CA ASN A 6 5.85 7.18 7.13
C ASN A 6 5.52 6.08 6.12
N THR A 7 6.40 5.08 5.99
CA THR A 7 6.16 3.92 5.09
C THR A 7 5.26 2.86 5.72
N MET A 8 5.13 2.86 7.05
CA MET A 8 4.28 1.96 7.84
C MET A 8 3.45 2.77 8.84
N PRO A 9 2.40 3.50 8.40
CA PRO A 9 1.54 4.24 9.30
C PRO A 9 0.68 3.30 10.16
N GLY A 10 0.11 3.84 11.24
CA GLY A 10 -0.96 3.14 11.95
C GLY A 10 -2.07 2.70 11.00
N PHE A 11 -2.52 1.45 11.15
CA PHE A 11 -3.40 0.79 10.17
C PHE A 11 -4.70 0.24 10.79
N THR A 12 -5.11 0.76 11.95
CA THR A 12 -6.45 0.46 12.49
C THR A 12 -7.50 1.25 11.71
N PRO A 13 -8.80 0.86 11.74
CA PRO A 13 -9.86 1.63 11.06
C PRO A 13 -9.95 3.11 11.48
N PHE A 14 -9.44 3.44 12.66
CA PHE A 14 -9.42 4.80 13.22
C PHE A 14 -8.08 5.52 13.05
N SER A 15 -7.09 4.86 12.44
CA SER A 15 -5.80 5.48 12.17
C SER A 15 -5.92 6.52 11.03
N MET A 16 -5.05 7.52 11.05
CA MET A 16 -5.08 8.61 10.07
C MET A 16 -5.01 8.13 8.62
N PHE A 17 -4.18 7.12 8.31
CA PHE A 17 -4.03 6.64 6.93
C PHE A 17 -5.34 6.05 6.39
N PRO A 18 -5.98 5.03 7.01
CA PRO A 18 -7.30 4.57 6.60
C PRO A 18 -8.39 5.64 6.54
N LEU A 19 -8.43 6.57 7.51
CA LEU A 19 -9.44 7.63 7.55
C LEU A 19 -9.34 8.58 6.35
N LEU A 20 -8.12 8.99 5.97
CA LEU A 20 -7.93 9.85 4.80
C LEU A 20 -8.43 9.19 3.51
N TRP A 21 -8.16 7.90 3.32
CA TRP A 21 -8.67 7.14 2.18
C TRP A 21 -10.20 7.03 2.19
N LYS A 22 -10.80 6.83 3.37
CA LYS A 22 -12.26 6.87 3.53
C LYS A 22 -12.84 8.21 3.09
N HIS A 23 -12.21 9.32 3.45
CA HIS A 23 -12.62 10.65 3.00
C HIS A 23 -12.48 10.87 1.48
N THR A 24 -11.66 10.06 0.81
CA THR A 24 -11.59 10.02 -0.67
C THR A 24 -12.56 9.03 -1.31
N GLY A 25 -13.40 8.35 -0.52
CA GLY A 25 -14.40 7.40 -1.00
C GLY A 25 -13.91 5.96 -1.13
N VAL A 26 -12.78 5.60 -0.51
CA VAL A 26 -12.25 4.23 -0.48
C VAL A 26 -12.45 3.65 0.92
N GLU A 27 -13.30 2.64 1.04
CA GLU A 27 -13.59 2.02 2.33
C GLU A 27 -12.44 1.15 2.82
N TYR A 28 -12.37 0.92 4.14
CA TYR A 28 -11.26 0.20 4.76
C TYR A 28 -11.00 -1.21 4.16
N PRO A 29 -12.02 -2.05 3.88
CA PRO A 29 -11.80 -3.34 3.21
C PRO A 29 -11.23 -3.19 1.80
N GLU A 30 -11.68 -2.19 1.03
CA GLU A 30 -11.20 -1.91 -0.33
C GLU A 30 -9.74 -1.44 -0.32
N LEU A 31 -9.37 -0.63 0.68
CA LEU A 31 -7.99 -0.19 0.88
C LEU A 31 -7.06 -1.37 1.15
N ILE A 32 -7.48 -2.33 2.00
CA ILE A 32 -6.71 -3.55 2.26
C ILE A 32 -6.52 -4.34 0.97
N GLU A 33 -7.60 -4.60 0.25
CA GLU A 33 -7.56 -5.35 -1.02
C GLU A 33 -6.61 -4.70 -2.03
N LYS A 34 -6.66 -3.37 -2.14
CA LYS A 34 -5.79 -2.59 -3.01
C LYS A 34 -4.31 -2.73 -2.63
N LEU A 35 -3.99 -2.68 -1.34
CA LEU A 35 -2.59 -2.83 -0.89
C LEU A 35 -2.06 -4.25 -1.11
N VAL A 36 -2.87 -5.27 -0.86
CA VAL A 36 -2.52 -6.67 -1.13
C VAL A 36 -2.29 -6.89 -2.62
N SER A 37 -3.20 -6.38 -3.47
CA SER A 37 -3.08 -6.46 -4.93
C SER A 37 -1.79 -5.80 -5.42
N LEU A 38 -1.49 -4.58 -4.96
CA LEU A 38 -0.24 -3.87 -5.30
C LEU A 38 1.01 -4.63 -4.84
N ALA A 39 0.95 -5.30 -3.69
CA ALA A 39 2.07 -6.11 -3.20
C ALA A 39 2.34 -7.32 -4.11
N ILE A 40 1.27 -7.99 -4.58
CA ILE A 40 1.36 -9.12 -5.52
C ILE A 40 1.91 -8.65 -6.88
N GLU A 41 1.36 -7.57 -7.43
CA GLU A 41 1.81 -6.97 -8.69
C GLU A 41 3.31 -6.67 -8.65
N ARG A 42 3.75 -5.91 -7.64
CA ARG A 42 5.17 -5.56 -7.45
C ARG A 42 6.06 -6.79 -7.28
N HIS A 43 5.57 -7.84 -6.61
CA HIS A 43 6.30 -9.09 -6.45
C HIS A 43 6.48 -9.81 -7.81
N GLN A 44 5.43 -9.85 -8.63
CA GLN A 44 5.47 -10.45 -9.96
C GLN A 44 6.39 -9.66 -10.91
N GLU A 45 6.30 -8.34 -10.94
CA GLU A 45 7.19 -7.47 -11.72
C GLU A 45 8.67 -7.70 -11.37
N LYS A 46 8.98 -7.77 -10.07
CA LYS A 46 10.34 -8.02 -9.60
C LYS A 46 10.86 -9.39 -10.07
N LYS A 47 10.02 -10.42 -10.05
CA LYS A 47 10.37 -11.77 -10.53
C LYS A 47 10.66 -11.79 -12.03
N GLN A 48 9.95 -10.98 -12.83
CA GLN A 48 10.17 -10.91 -14.29
C GLN A 48 11.41 -10.10 -14.66
N THR A 49 11.65 -9.00 -13.94
CA THR A 49 12.73 -8.06 -14.24
C THR A 49 14.09 -8.57 -13.76
N ILE A 50 14.13 -9.30 -12.65
CA ILE A 50 15.35 -9.90 -12.12
C ILE A 50 15.49 -11.32 -12.69
N LYS A 51 15.95 -11.43 -13.94
CA LYS A 51 16.49 -12.69 -14.46
C LYS A 51 17.84 -12.92 -13.78
N THR A 52 17.87 -13.74 -12.74
CA THR A 52 19.14 -14.18 -12.14
C THR A 52 19.82 -15.13 -13.12
N THR A 53 20.59 -14.58 -14.04
CA THR A 53 21.52 -15.34 -14.88
C THR A 53 22.76 -15.60 -14.04
N PHE A 54 22.99 -16.88 -13.72
CA PHE A 54 24.31 -17.41 -13.37
C PHE A 54 24.87 -18.12 -14.60
#